data_AF-A0A838W7G5-F1
#
_entry.id   AF-A0A838W7G5-F1
#
_cell.length_a   1.000
_cell.length_b   1.000
_cell.length_c   1.000
_cell.angle_alpha   90.00
_cell.angle_beta   90.00
_cell.angle_gamma   90.00
#
_symmetry.space_group_name_H-M   'P 1'
#
loop_
_entity.id
_entity.type
_entity.pdbx_description
1 polymer ?
#
loop_
_entity_poly.entity_id
_entity_poly.type
_entity_poly.pdbx_seq_one_letter_code
_entity_poly.pdbx_strand_id
1 'polypeptide(L)'
;MSSGPASAHSLRRRIERIKDEAGAEAVAIAYHDYETDSGGSVRPHRWFHAASTIKSPILLGVYGAIADGRLPPHSRVHVRNRFLSVPDGSVFRVESSRDANEEVHDALGKML
;
A
#
# COMPACT_ATOMS: atom_id res chain seq x y z
N MET A 1 5.18 29.46 -15.55
CA MET A 1 3.97 30.08 -14.96
C MET A 1 4.06 29.94 -13.45
N SER A 2 4.24 31.04 -12.74
CA SER A 2 4.52 31.05 -11.30
C SER A 2 3.25 30.73 -10.50
N SER A 3 3.19 29.56 -9.86
CA SER A 3 2.16 29.21 -8.89
C SER A 3 2.36 30.02 -7.60
N GLY A 4 1.75 31.21 -7.55
CA GLY A 4 1.84 32.10 -6.40
C GLY A 4 1.24 31.54 -5.10
N PRO A 5 1.58 32.09 -3.93
CA PRO A 5 1.16 31.60 -2.60
C PRO A 5 -0.37 31.52 -2.41
N ALA A 6 -1.14 32.28 -3.20
CA ALA A 6 -2.59 32.23 -3.22
C ALA A 6 -3.17 30.88 -3.72
N SER A 7 -2.48 30.17 -4.63
CA SER A 7 -2.94 28.87 -5.16
C SER A 7 -2.68 27.72 -4.19
N ALA A 8 -1.56 27.76 -3.45
CA ALA A 8 -1.27 26.77 -2.41
C ALA A 8 -2.25 26.88 -1.23
N HIS A 9 -2.60 28.11 -0.84
CA HIS A 9 -3.62 28.34 0.19
C HIS A 9 -5.02 27.92 -0.25
N SER A 10 -5.40 28.12 -1.52
CA SER A 10 -6.70 27.68 -2.03
C SER A 10 -6.80 26.15 -2.11
N LEU A 11 -5.72 25.47 -2.53
CA LEU A 11 -5.64 24.01 -2.53
C LEU A 11 -5.76 23.43 -1.11
N ARG A 12 -5.00 23.97 -0.15
CA ARG A 12 -5.07 23.51 1.25
C ARG A 12 -6.48 23.64 1.83
N ARG A 13 -7.15 24.78 1.61
CA ARG A 13 -8.55 24.96 2.05
C ARG A 13 -9.49 23.94 1.43
N ARG A 14 -9.31 23.65 0.14
CA ARG A 14 -10.14 22.66 -0.57
C ARG A 14 -9.92 21.25 -0.03
N ILE A 15 -8.69 20.88 0.31
CA ILE A 15 -8.36 19.60 0.94
C ILE A 15 -9.02 19.48 2.32
N GLU A 16 -8.96 20.52 3.16
CA GLU A 16 -9.62 20.49 4.47
C GLU A 16 -11.15 20.39 4.32
N ARG A 17 -11.75 21.14 3.39
CA ARG A 17 -13.19 21.03 3.12
C ARG A 17 -13.59 19.60 2.72
N ILE A 18 -12.84 18.97 1.81
CA ILE A 18 -13.11 17.59 1.38
C ILE A 18 -12.96 16.61 2.55
N LYS A 19 -11.94 16.80 3.41
CA LYS A 19 -11.74 15.98 4.60
C LYS A 19 -12.94 16.08 5.55
N ASP A 20 -13.42 17.29 5.80
CA ASP A 20 -14.57 17.54 6.67
C ASP A 20 -15.87 16.97 6.08
N GLU A 21 -16.12 17.19 4.77
CA GLU A 21 -17.28 16.64 4.05
C GLU A 21 -17.29 15.10 4.04
N ALA A 22 -16.11 14.47 3.98
CA ALA A 22 -15.97 13.02 4.03
C ALA A 22 -16.05 12.44 5.45
N GLY A 23 -16.09 13.28 6.49
CA GLY A 23 -16.01 12.83 7.89
C GLY A 23 -14.69 12.13 8.22
N ALA A 24 -13.62 12.42 7.50
CA ALA A 24 -12.34 11.76 7.71
C ALA A 24 -11.61 12.35 8.93
N GLU A 25 -11.16 11.48 9.84
CA GLU A 25 -10.31 11.90 10.98
C GLU A 25 -9.03 12.60 10.50
N ALA A 26 -8.52 12.16 9.34
CA ALA A 26 -7.29 12.65 8.77
C ALA A 26 -7.19 12.44 7.27
N VAL A 27 -6.48 13.36 6.60
CA VAL A 27 -6.02 13.17 5.22
C VAL A 27 -4.57 13.64 5.12
N ALA A 28 -3.74 12.97 4.34
CA ALA A 28 -2.44 13.49 3.90
C ALA A 28 -2.32 13.25 2.39
N ILE A 29 -1.58 14.12 1.73
CA ILE A 29 -1.45 14.11 0.27
C ILE A 29 0.02 14.32 -0.07
N ALA A 30 0.52 13.55 -1.03
CA ALA A 30 1.75 13.83 -1.74
C ALA A 30 1.44 13.69 -3.24
N TYR A 31 1.88 14.65 -4.05
CA TYR A 31 1.72 14.59 -5.49
C TYR A 31 2.95 15.17 -6.17
N HIS A 32 3.21 14.66 -7.37
CA HIS A 32 4.24 15.11 -8.28
C HIS A 32 3.65 15.06 -9.69
N ASP A 33 3.86 16.12 -10.44
CA ASP A 33 3.48 16.27 -11.84
C ASP A 33 4.75 16.16 -12.68
N TYR A 34 4.85 15.06 -13.44
CA TYR A 34 6.01 14.75 -14.27
C TYR A 34 6.15 15.64 -15.51
N GLU A 35 5.08 16.32 -15.96
CA GLU A 35 5.16 17.22 -17.12
C GLU A 35 5.79 18.56 -16.74
N THR A 36 5.49 19.05 -15.54
CA THR A 36 5.95 20.36 -15.05
C THR A 36 7.07 20.28 -14.02
N ASP A 37 7.45 19.05 -13.62
CA ASP A 37 8.34 18.75 -12.49
C ASP A 37 7.96 19.50 -11.19
N SER A 38 6.66 19.74 -11.04
CA SER A 38 6.11 20.44 -9.88
C SER A 38 5.47 19.45 -8.92
N GLY A 39 5.43 19.78 -7.64
CA GLY A 39 4.88 18.88 -6.65
C GLY A 39 4.54 19.58 -5.36
N GLY A 40 3.96 18.82 -4.44
CA GLY A 40 3.58 19.33 -3.15
C GLY A 40 3.10 18.24 -2.21
N SER A 41 3.00 18.60 -0.93
CA SER A 41 2.46 17.69 0.08
C SER A 41 1.67 18.43 1.15
N VAL A 42 0.76 17.68 1.79
CA VAL A 42 0.01 18.08 2.96
C VAL A 42 0.18 16.99 4.02
N ARG A 43 0.77 17.37 5.16
CA ARG A 43 1.09 16.47 6.29
C ARG A 43 1.95 15.25 5.87
N PRO A 44 3.10 15.45 5.21
CA PRO A 44 3.92 14.36 4.67
C PRO A 44 4.51 13.42 5.73
N HIS A 45 4.65 13.88 6.98
CA HIS A 45 5.22 13.10 8.07
C HIS A 45 4.17 12.36 8.93
N ARG A 46 2.88 12.45 8.58
CA ARG A 46 1.83 11.72 9.31
C ARG A 46 1.78 10.28 8.80
N TRP A 47 1.81 9.32 9.72
CA TRP A 47 1.68 7.90 9.42
C TRP A 47 0.22 7.53 9.15
N PHE A 48 0.01 6.65 8.17
CA PHE A 48 -1.27 6.05 7.84
C PHE A 48 -1.11 4.53 7.72
N HIS A 49 -2.18 3.80 8.01
CA HIS A 49 -2.21 2.37 7.73
C HIS A 49 -2.17 2.14 6.20
N ALA A 50 -1.17 1.42 5.72
CA ALA A 50 -0.97 1.21 4.28
C ALA A 50 -2.08 0.35 3.64
N ALA A 51 -2.79 -0.47 4.41
CA ALA A 51 -3.75 -1.43 3.87
C ALA A 51 -3.13 -2.22 2.70
N SER A 52 -3.91 -2.48 1.63
CA SER A 52 -3.40 -3.19 0.45
C SER A 52 -2.36 -2.40 -0.37
N THR A 53 -2.11 -1.11 -0.12
CA THR A 53 -1.05 -0.36 -0.84
C THR A 53 0.35 -0.85 -0.49
N ILE A 54 0.52 -1.56 0.64
CA ILE A 54 1.77 -2.25 1.01
C ILE A 54 2.23 -3.26 -0.05
N LYS A 55 1.31 -3.78 -0.89
CA LYS A 55 1.65 -4.73 -1.94
C LYS A 55 2.61 -4.15 -2.97
N SER A 56 2.54 -2.84 -3.25
CA SER A 56 3.43 -2.18 -4.20
C SER A 56 4.91 -2.25 -3.80
N PRO A 57 5.34 -1.82 -2.59
CA PRO A 57 6.73 -2.00 -2.17
C PRO A 57 7.14 -3.46 -2.00
N ILE A 58 6.22 -4.36 -1.65
CA ILE A 58 6.50 -5.82 -1.65
C ILE A 58 6.85 -6.29 -3.05
N LEU A 59 6.04 -5.94 -4.07
CA LEU A 59 6.32 -6.29 -5.45
C LEU A 59 7.63 -5.67 -5.95
N LEU A 60 7.93 -4.41 -5.59
CA LEU A 60 9.22 -3.80 -5.90
C LEU A 60 10.39 -4.64 -5.36
N GLY A 61 10.30 -5.11 -4.11
CA GLY A 61 11.31 -6.00 -3.52
C GLY A 61 11.42 -7.34 -4.23
N VAL A 62 10.30 -7.96 -4.61
CA VAL A 62 10.26 -9.23 -5.36
C VAL A 62 10.92 -9.06 -6.74
N TYR A 63 10.52 -8.05 -7.50
CA TYR A 63 11.09 -7.79 -8.82
C TYR A 63 12.56 -7.37 -8.76
N GLY A 64 12.97 -6.65 -7.71
CA GLY A 64 14.39 -6.39 -7.44
C GLY A 64 15.17 -7.68 -7.23
N ALA A 65 14.66 -8.60 -6.40
CA ALA A 65 15.30 -9.91 -6.19
C ALA A 65 15.35 -10.77 -7.47
N ILE A 66 14.34 -10.66 -8.34
CA ILE A 66 14.35 -11.30 -9.66
C ILE A 66 15.44 -10.70 -10.55
N ALA A 67 15.51 -9.36 -10.63
CA ALA A 67 16.53 -8.66 -11.42
C ALA A 67 17.95 -8.99 -10.95
N ASP A 68 18.15 -9.15 -9.64
CA ASP A 68 19.42 -9.54 -9.03
C ASP A 68 19.74 -11.05 -9.18
N GLY A 69 18.86 -11.84 -9.82
CA GLY A 69 19.03 -13.29 -9.97
C GLY A 69 18.86 -14.10 -8.68
N ARG A 70 18.36 -13.49 -7.60
CA ARG A 70 18.13 -14.14 -6.30
C ARG A 70 16.83 -14.92 -6.24
N LEU A 71 15.88 -14.60 -7.12
CA LEU A 71 14.58 -15.26 -7.23
C LEU A 71 14.25 -15.56 -8.69
N PRO A 72 13.92 -16.80 -9.06
CA PRO A 72 13.37 -17.10 -10.39
C PRO A 72 11.99 -16.47 -10.58
N PRO A 73 11.69 -15.84 -11.73
CA PRO A 73 10.40 -15.18 -11.98
C PRO A 73 9.20 -16.14 -12.01
N HIS A 74 9.44 -17.42 -12.32
CA HIS A 74 8.42 -18.47 -12.38
C HIS A 74 8.58 -19.48 -11.24
N SER A 75 9.14 -19.04 -10.11
CA SER A 75 9.21 -19.86 -8.91
C SER A 75 7.81 -20.21 -8.43
N ARG A 76 7.56 -21.51 -8.32
CA ARG A 76 6.35 -22.02 -7.70
C ARG A 76 6.43 -21.85 -6.18
N VAL A 77 5.33 -21.47 -5.56
CA VAL A 77 5.20 -21.28 -4.12
C VAL A 77 4.21 -22.28 -3.53
N HIS A 78 4.56 -22.84 -2.37
CA HIS A 78 3.63 -23.71 -1.67
C HIS A 78 2.59 -22.87 -0.94
N VAL A 79 1.32 -23.09 -1.23
CA VAL A 79 0.23 -22.39 -0.54
C VAL A 79 0.06 -23.01 0.84
N ARG A 80 0.33 -22.23 1.89
CA ARG A 80 0.23 -22.65 3.30
C ARG A 80 -0.61 -21.64 4.06
N ASN A 81 -1.47 -22.14 4.93
CA ASN A 81 -2.19 -21.33 5.92
C ASN A 81 -1.72 -21.70 7.32
N ARG A 82 -0.46 -21.36 7.60
CA ARG A 82 0.15 -21.50 8.93
C ARG A 82 1.31 -20.52 9.02
N PHE A 83 1.13 -19.48 9.82
CA PHE A 83 2.07 -18.40 9.99
C PHE A 83 2.45 -18.27 11.47
N LEU A 84 3.55 -17.59 11.74
CA LEU A 84 3.87 -17.11 13.08
C LEU A 84 3.33 -15.68 13.19
N SER A 85 2.54 -15.44 14.22
CA SER A 85 2.04 -14.11 14.58
C SER A 85 3.23 -13.20 14.93
N VAL A 86 3.31 -12.02 14.30
CA VAL A 86 4.41 -11.08 14.55
C VAL A 86 4.46 -10.58 16.01
N PRO A 87 3.32 -10.27 16.67
CA PRO A 87 3.33 -9.84 18.07
C PRO A 87 3.90 -10.84 19.09
N ASP A 88 3.63 -12.14 18.93
CA ASP A 88 3.83 -13.14 20.00
C ASP A 88 4.38 -14.50 19.55
N GLY A 89 4.60 -14.70 18.24
CA GLY A 89 5.09 -15.96 17.68
C GLY A 89 4.09 -17.12 17.74
N SER A 90 2.84 -16.88 18.17
CA SER A 90 1.80 -17.91 18.18
C SER A 90 1.45 -18.35 16.75
N VAL A 91 0.91 -19.57 16.62
CA VAL A 91 0.47 -20.06 15.32
C VAL A 91 -0.78 -19.30 14.89
N PHE A 92 -0.66 -18.53 13.81
CA PHE A 92 -1.75 -17.81 13.18
C PHE A 92 -2.21 -18.52 11.89
N ARG A 93 -3.52 -18.49 11.66
CA ARG A 93 -4.16 -18.94 10.43
C ARG A 93 -5.18 -17.90 10.00
N VAL A 94 -5.26 -17.69 8.70
CA VAL A 94 -6.28 -16.86 8.08
C VAL A 94 -7.56 -17.68 7.97
N GLU A 95 -8.64 -17.18 8.56
CA GLU A 95 -9.96 -17.79 8.42
C GLU A 95 -10.51 -17.52 7.03
N SER A 96 -11.02 -18.55 6.34
CA SER A 96 -11.55 -18.42 4.98
C SER A 96 -12.74 -17.46 4.89
N SER A 97 -13.52 -17.33 5.97
CA SER A 97 -14.63 -16.37 6.06
C SER A 97 -14.16 -14.91 6.15
N ARG A 98 -12.89 -14.66 6.45
CA ARG A 98 -12.30 -13.31 6.57
C ARG A 98 -11.47 -12.90 5.37
N ASP A 99 -10.94 -13.86 4.61
CA ASP A 99 -10.17 -13.61 3.40
C ASP A 99 -11.02 -13.97 2.18
N ALA A 100 -11.46 -12.96 1.45
CA ALA A 100 -12.40 -13.09 0.35
C ALA A 100 -11.80 -13.73 -0.92
N ASN A 101 -10.73 -14.52 -0.77
CA ASN A 101 -10.04 -15.18 -1.88
C ASN A 101 -10.12 -16.71 -1.78
N GLU A 102 -11.31 -17.22 -2.13
CA GLU A 102 -11.63 -18.66 -2.13
C GLU A 102 -10.64 -19.47 -2.97
N GLU A 103 -10.17 -18.95 -4.10
CA GLU A 103 -9.22 -19.62 -4.99
C GLU A 103 -7.89 -19.95 -4.30
N VAL A 104 -7.38 -19.04 -3.46
CA VAL A 104 -6.14 -19.27 -2.70
C VAL A 104 -6.36 -20.29 -1.59
N HIS A 105 -7.51 -20.27 -0.93
CA HIS A 105 -7.87 -21.27 0.06
C HIS A 105 -8.03 -22.67 -0.56
N ASP A 106 -8.64 -22.78 -1.74
CA ASP A 106 -8.76 -24.02 -2.49
C ASP A 106 -7.41 -24.58 -2.98
N ALA A 107 -6.39 -23.71 -3.03
CA ALA A 107 -5.03 -24.09 -3.38
C ALA A 107 -4.20 -24.58 -2.19
N LEU A 108 -4.73 -24.63 -0.97
CA LEU A 108 -3.98 -25.08 0.20
C LEU A 108 -3.35 -26.46 0.02
N GLY A 109 -2.06 -26.58 0.34
CA GLY A 109 -1.29 -27.81 0.14
C GLY A 109 -0.75 -27.99 -1.29
N LYS A 110 -1.10 -27.10 -2.22
CA LYS A 110 -0.63 -27.15 -3.61
C LYS A 110 0.58 -26.23 -3.82
N MET A 111 1.35 -26.53 -4.85
CA MET A 111 2.38 -25.65 -5.41
C MET A 111 1.75 -24.88 -6.57
N LEU A 112 1.68 -23.55 -6.46
CA LEU A 112 1.27 -22.67 -7.56
C LEU A 112 2.50 -22.04 -8.18
#